data_AF-A0A2E7CJR8-F1
#
_entry.id   AF-A0A2E7CJR8-F1
#
_cell.length_a   1.000
_cell.length_b   1.000
_cell.length_c   1.000
_cell.angle_alpha   90.00
_cell.angle_beta   90.00
_cell.angle_gamma   90.00
#
_symmetry.space_group_name_H-M   'P 1'
#
loop_
_entity.id
_entity.type
_entity.pdbx_description
1 polymer ?
#
loop_
_entity_poly.entity_id
_entity_poly.type
_entity_poly.pdbx_seq_one_letter_code
_entity_poly.pdbx_strand_id
1 'polypeptide(L)'
;MILFWCIQAVLGVLYAQLLEWVLHKYVLHGIGKEKGAPFSFHFHGHHRASRKQLFFDDHYKSSSWGWNPAGKEVYSLLGLAIIHLPVAFFLPVAWSAAVLGGIRYFVFHRKAHLDPQWCKQHIPWHYDHHMGPNPDLNWGVTTDLFDRLFGTREVYLGTEREKKETARRLKRFNKVSKKLENEEKQVRGDKKDDVCFA
;
A
#
# COMPACT_ATOMS: atom_id res chain seq x y z
N MET A 1 -12.05 -34.06 14.64
CA MET A 1 -11.50 -32.86 15.30
C MET A 1 -10.41 -32.17 14.47
N ILE A 2 -9.36 -32.86 14.00
CA ILE A 2 -8.31 -32.23 13.15
C ILE A 2 -8.88 -31.58 11.89
N LEU A 3 -9.75 -32.29 11.16
CA LEU A 3 -10.40 -31.77 9.95
C LEU A 3 -11.16 -30.45 10.20
N PHE A 4 -11.82 -30.31 11.36
CA PHE A 4 -12.56 -29.11 11.71
C PHE A 4 -11.63 -27.89 11.85
N TRP A 5 -10.48 -28.06 12.51
CA TRP A 5 -9.48 -27.00 12.63
C TRP A 5 -8.82 -26.65 11.30
N CYS A 6 -8.55 -27.65 10.45
CA CYS A 6 -8.04 -27.41 9.09
C CYS A 6 -9.04 -26.61 8.24
N ILE A 7 -10.33 -26.95 8.31
CA ILE A 7 -11.38 -26.19 7.61
C ILE A 7 -11.41 -24.75 8.11
N GLN A 8 -11.37 -24.52 9.42
CA GLN A 8 -11.30 -23.16 9.96
C GLN A 8 -10.09 -22.38 9.46
N ALA A 9 -8.90 -23.00 9.42
CA ALA A 9 -7.69 -22.34 8.93
C ALA A 9 -7.83 -21.91 7.46
N VAL A 10 -8.32 -22.80 6.60
CA VAL A 10 -8.56 -22.49 5.18
C VAL A 10 -9.59 -21.38 5.03
N LEU A 11 -10.72 -21.47 5.75
CA LEU A 11 -11.75 -20.44 5.71
C LEU A 11 -11.23 -19.08 6.19
N GLY A 12 -10.44 -19.05 7.27
CA GLY A 12 -9.84 -17.82 7.78
C GLY A 12 -8.87 -17.16 6.79
N VAL A 13 -8.06 -17.95 6.08
CA VAL A 13 -7.15 -17.44 5.03
C VAL A 13 -7.95 -16.87 3.85
N LEU A 14 -8.93 -17.61 3.34
CA LEU A 14 -9.78 -17.14 2.23
C LEU A 14 -10.58 -15.89 2.63
N TYR A 15 -11.10 -15.87 3.85
CA TYR A 15 -11.82 -14.73 4.41
C TYR A 15 -10.94 -13.49 4.49
N ALA A 16 -9.69 -13.61 4.97
CA ALA A 16 -8.77 -12.48 5.06
C ALA A 16 -8.47 -11.87 3.68
N GLN A 17 -8.23 -12.72 2.68
CA GLN A 17 -7.95 -12.29 1.31
C GLN A 17 -9.17 -11.63 0.65
N LEU A 18 -10.37 -12.15 0.90
CA LEU A 18 -11.61 -11.54 0.44
C LEU A 18 -11.84 -10.19 1.13
N LEU A 19 -11.63 -10.13 2.44
CA LEU A 19 -11.82 -8.91 3.24
C LEU A 19 -10.83 -7.83 2.79
N GLU A 20 -9.57 -8.18 2.53
CA GLU A 20 -8.56 -7.31 1.93
C GLU A 20 -9.10 -6.69 0.63
N TRP A 21 -9.58 -7.52 -0.31
CA TRP A 21 -10.15 -7.06 -1.58
C TRP A 21 -11.35 -6.13 -1.40
N VAL A 22 -12.30 -6.51 -0.53
CA VAL A 22 -13.53 -5.75 -0.26
C VAL A 22 -13.21 -4.39 0.37
N LEU A 23 -12.38 -4.36 1.40
CA LEU A 23 -12.02 -3.12 2.07
C LEU A 23 -11.21 -2.20 1.16
N HIS A 24 -10.28 -2.76 0.38
CA HIS A 24 -9.49 -1.95 -0.54
C HIS A 24 -10.38 -1.27 -1.59
N LYS A 25 -11.33 -2.01 -2.16
CA LYS A 25 -12.27 -1.49 -3.15
C LYS A 25 -13.28 -0.50 -2.57
N TYR A 26 -14.02 -0.89 -1.54
CA TYR A 26 -15.20 -0.13 -1.09
C TYR A 26 -14.89 0.88 0.02
N VAL A 27 -13.87 0.63 0.85
CA VAL A 27 -13.50 1.53 1.95
C VAL A 27 -12.37 2.45 1.51
N LEU A 28 -11.25 1.90 1.05
CA LEU A 28 -10.06 2.71 0.74
C LEU A 28 -10.20 3.49 -0.58
N HIS A 29 -10.77 2.89 -1.62
CA HIS A 29 -11.06 3.56 -2.91
C HIS A 29 -12.53 3.94 -3.14
N GLY A 30 -13.44 3.47 -2.30
CA GLY A 30 -14.80 3.99 -2.26
C GLY A 30 -14.85 5.25 -1.41
N ILE A 31 -14.94 5.08 -0.09
CA ILE A 31 -15.01 6.19 0.88
C ILE A 31 -13.75 7.06 0.85
N GLY A 32 -12.56 6.45 0.87
CA GLY A 32 -11.27 7.16 0.92
C GLY A 32 -10.91 7.94 -0.36
N LYS A 33 -11.67 7.79 -1.44
CA LYS A 33 -11.46 8.58 -2.67
C LYS A 33 -12.01 10.00 -2.55
N GLU A 34 -12.88 10.27 -1.58
CA GLU A 34 -13.31 11.62 -1.24
C GLU A 34 -12.27 12.32 -0.35
N LYS A 35 -11.97 13.60 -0.64
CA LYS A 35 -11.00 14.36 0.15
C LYS A 35 -11.57 14.68 1.52
N GLY A 36 -10.80 14.42 2.58
CA GLY A 36 -11.21 14.72 3.96
C GLY A 36 -12.07 13.62 4.59
N ALA A 37 -12.57 12.66 3.80
CA ALA A 37 -13.27 11.49 4.31
C ALA A 37 -12.35 10.56 5.14
N PRO A 38 -12.91 9.69 5.99
CA PRO A 38 -12.17 8.59 6.59
C PRO A 38 -11.40 7.79 5.52
N PHE A 39 -10.22 7.28 5.87
CA PHE A 39 -9.35 6.52 4.96
C PHE A 39 -8.81 7.29 3.74
N SER A 40 -9.09 8.59 3.61
CA SER A 40 -8.62 9.38 2.47
C SER A 40 -7.10 9.51 2.34
N PHE A 41 -6.36 9.18 3.40
CA PHE A 41 -4.91 9.06 3.38
C PHE A 41 -4.42 7.99 2.39
N HIS A 42 -5.21 6.96 2.11
CA HIS A 42 -4.87 5.90 1.16
C HIS A 42 -4.79 6.45 -0.27
N PHE A 43 -5.85 7.09 -0.75
CA PHE A 43 -5.89 7.60 -2.12
C PHE A 43 -5.08 8.91 -2.28
N HIS A 44 -5.22 9.85 -1.36
CA HIS A 44 -4.63 11.18 -1.52
C HIS A 44 -3.21 11.31 -1.01
N GLY A 45 -2.81 10.48 -0.06
CA GLY A 45 -1.44 10.39 0.44
C GLY A 45 -0.68 9.28 -0.27
N HIS A 46 -0.98 8.04 0.08
CA HIS A 46 -0.22 6.86 -0.29
C HIS A 46 -0.16 6.60 -1.82
N HIS A 47 -1.31 6.55 -2.51
CA HIS A 47 -1.34 6.41 -3.98
C HIS A 47 -0.65 7.55 -4.71
N ARG A 48 -0.85 8.78 -4.23
CA ARG A 48 -0.26 9.98 -4.82
C ARG A 48 1.26 9.98 -4.67
N ALA A 49 1.77 9.64 -3.48
CA ALA A 49 3.20 9.52 -3.19
C ALA A 49 3.82 8.45 -4.09
N SER A 50 3.26 7.24 -4.07
CA SER A 50 3.69 6.11 -4.89
C SER A 50 3.79 6.47 -6.37
N ARG A 51 2.76 7.10 -6.97
CA ARG A 51 2.82 7.49 -8.39
C ARG A 51 3.88 8.55 -8.71
N LYS A 52 4.21 9.43 -7.76
CA LYS A 52 5.21 10.50 -7.93
C LYS A 52 6.63 10.00 -7.73
N GLN A 53 6.83 9.04 -6.83
CA GLN A 53 8.11 8.52 -6.40
C GLN A 53 8.41 7.14 -7.02
N LEU A 54 7.92 6.88 -8.25
CA LEU A 54 8.21 5.65 -8.98
C LEU A 54 7.86 4.37 -8.20
N PHE A 55 6.67 4.36 -7.59
CA PHE A 55 6.09 3.34 -6.71
C PHE A 55 6.65 3.30 -5.28
N PHE A 56 7.75 4.01 -5.00
CA PHE A 56 8.25 4.15 -3.63
C PHE A 56 7.32 5.00 -2.77
N ASP A 57 7.20 4.69 -1.49
CA ASP A 57 6.48 5.52 -0.51
C ASP A 57 7.29 5.65 0.79
N ASP A 58 7.76 6.87 1.08
CA ASP A 58 8.53 7.18 2.27
C ASP A 58 7.72 7.20 3.57
N HIS A 59 6.39 7.24 3.52
CA HIS A 59 5.55 7.21 4.71
C HIS A 59 5.79 5.94 5.54
N TYR A 60 6.16 4.84 4.89
CA TYR A 60 6.52 3.59 5.56
C TYR A 60 7.85 3.63 6.31
N LYS A 61 8.70 4.65 6.12
CA LYS A 61 9.90 4.88 6.94
C LYS A 61 9.56 5.50 8.29
N SER A 62 8.40 6.15 8.41
CA SER A 62 7.96 6.72 9.68
C SER A 62 7.46 5.63 10.65
N SER A 63 7.38 5.96 11.94
CA SER A 63 6.88 5.04 12.96
C SER A 63 5.44 4.60 12.66
N SER A 64 5.20 3.29 12.69
CA SER A 64 3.86 2.69 12.51
C SER A 64 2.97 2.82 13.76
N TRP A 65 3.41 3.55 14.78
CA TRP A 65 2.66 3.83 16.01
C TRP A 65 2.35 5.32 16.18
N GLY A 66 2.61 6.14 15.16
CA GLY A 66 2.25 7.57 15.16
C GLY A 66 0.93 7.83 14.43
N TRP A 67 0.37 9.04 14.60
CA TRP A 67 -0.81 9.48 13.84
C TRP A 67 -0.45 9.93 12.41
N ASN A 68 0.15 9.02 11.64
CA ASN A 68 0.59 9.19 10.26
C ASN A 68 -0.04 8.10 9.37
N PRO A 69 0.15 8.10 8.04
CA PRO A 69 -0.45 7.09 7.16
C PRO A 69 -0.14 5.64 7.56
N ALA A 70 1.11 5.32 7.91
CA ALA A 70 1.52 3.97 8.30
C ALA A 70 0.86 3.54 9.62
N GLY A 71 0.77 4.45 10.61
CA GLY A 71 0.09 4.14 11.87
C GLY A 71 -1.41 4.04 11.73
N LYS A 72 -2.04 4.85 10.87
CA LYS A 72 -3.47 4.72 10.55
C LYS A 72 -3.80 3.36 9.95
N GLU A 73 -2.92 2.81 9.12
CA GLU A 73 -3.05 1.44 8.60
C GLU A 73 -3.01 0.41 9.75
N VAL A 74 -2.03 0.50 10.65
CA VAL A 74 -1.94 -0.39 11.84
C VAL A 74 -3.18 -0.27 12.73
N TYR A 75 -3.62 0.95 13.05
CA TYR A 75 -4.83 1.15 13.86
C TYR A 75 -6.08 0.61 13.18
N SER A 76 -6.17 0.71 11.85
CA SER A 76 -7.28 0.13 11.09
C SER A 76 -7.29 -1.39 11.17
N LEU A 77 -6.13 -2.03 11.05
CA LEU A 77 -5.99 -3.48 11.18
C LEU A 77 -6.30 -3.97 12.60
N LEU A 78 -5.84 -3.26 13.63
CA LEU A 78 -6.20 -3.53 15.02
C LEU A 78 -7.71 -3.39 15.26
N GLY A 79 -8.31 -2.32 14.73
CA GLY A 79 -9.75 -2.10 14.77
C GLY A 79 -10.53 -3.25 14.10
N LEU A 80 -10.08 -3.72 12.94
CA LEU A 80 -10.67 -4.89 12.27
C LEU A 80 -10.55 -6.15 13.12
N ALA A 81 -9.39 -6.42 13.73
CA ALA A 81 -9.22 -7.59 14.60
C ALA A 81 -10.18 -7.56 15.80
N ILE A 82 -10.39 -6.38 16.39
CA ILE A 82 -11.32 -6.16 17.51
C ILE A 82 -12.78 -6.35 17.07
N ILE A 83 -13.19 -5.74 15.94
CA ILE A 83 -14.55 -5.87 15.42
C ILE A 83 -14.90 -7.35 15.16
N HIS A 84 -13.92 -8.15 14.73
CA HIS A 84 -14.11 -9.58 14.47
C HIS A 84 -13.88 -10.47 15.69
N LEU A 85 -13.53 -9.93 16.86
CA LEU A 85 -13.27 -10.70 18.08
C LEU A 85 -14.40 -11.68 18.46
N PRO A 86 -15.70 -11.37 18.28
CA PRO A 86 -16.76 -12.34 18.52
C PRO A 86 -16.60 -13.67 17.76
N VAL A 87 -15.98 -13.65 16.56
CA VAL A 87 -15.70 -14.86 15.77
C VAL A 87 -14.73 -15.79 16.49
N ALA A 88 -13.82 -15.26 17.31
CA ALA A 88 -12.82 -16.06 18.03
C ALA A 88 -13.45 -17.04 19.03
N PHE A 89 -14.63 -16.73 19.60
CA PHE A 89 -15.32 -17.62 20.54
C PHE A 89 -15.90 -18.87 19.87
N PHE A 90 -16.20 -18.80 18.57
CA PHE A 90 -16.82 -19.91 17.83
C PHE A 90 -15.85 -20.58 16.85
N LEU A 91 -15.00 -19.79 16.19
CA LEU A 91 -14.06 -20.21 15.15
C LEU A 91 -12.65 -19.65 15.44
N PRO A 92 -12.00 -20.03 16.56
CA PRO A 92 -10.75 -19.44 17.01
C PRO A 92 -9.59 -19.58 16.01
N VAL A 93 -9.55 -20.68 15.26
CA VAL A 93 -8.50 -20.89 14.25
C VAL A 93 -8.75 -20.04 13.01
N ALA A 94 -10.02 -19.84 12.62
CA ALA A 94 -10.36 -18.96 11.51
C ALA A 94 -10.05 -17.50 11.84
N TRP A 95 -10.41 -17.05 13.04
CA TRP A 95 -10.09 -15.70 13.52
C TRP A 95 -8.58 -15.47 13.58
N SER A 96 -7.81 -16.42 14.13
CA SER A 96 -6.36 -16.34 14.19
C SER A 96 -5.72 -16.28 12.80
N ALA A 97 -6.18 -17.10 11.86
CA ALA A 97 -5.74 -17.06 10.47
C ALA A 97 -6.06 -15.72 9.80
N ALA A 98 -7.22 -15.11 10.11
CA ALA A 98 -7.59 -13.80 9.60
C ALA A 98 -6.69 -12.67 10.15
N VAL A 99 -6.38 -12.70 11.46
CA VAL A 99 -5.43 -11.75 12.08
C VAL A 99 -4.04 -11.89 11.47
N LEU A 100 -3.55 -13.13 11.29
CA LEU A 100 -2.29 -13.39 10.60
C LEU A 100 -2.31 -12.91 9.14
N GLY A 101 -3.46 -13.01 8.48
CA GLY A 101 -3.71 -12.42 7.16
C GLY A 101 -3.53 -10.90 7.16
N GLY A 102 -4.10 -10.20 8.14
CA GLY A 102 -3.93 -8.75 8.31
C GLY A 102 -2.48 -8.34 8.61
N ILE A 103 -1.76 -9.12 9.41
CA ILE A 103 -0.31 -8.91 9.65
C ILE A 103 0.48 -9.11 8.36
N ARG A 104 0.22 -10.20 7.63
CA ARG A 104 0.85 -10.47 6.32
C ARG A 104 0.59 -9.35 5.34
N TYR A 105 -0.64 -8.84 5.28
CA TYR A 105 -1.00 -7.66 4.49
C TYR A 105 -0.09 -6.48 4.80
N PHE A 106 -0.01 -6.06 6.07
CA PHE A 106 0.82 -4.91 6.44
C PHE A 106 2.30 -5.10 6.07
N VAL A 107 2.86 -6.28 6.37
CA VAL A 107 4.27 -6.58 6.08
C VAL A 107 4.54 -6.55 4.58
N PHE A 108 3.70 -7.18 3.77
CA PHE A 108 3.88 -7.26 2.33
C PHE A 108 3.65 -5.91 1.68
N HIS A 109 2.60 -5.20 2.09
CA HIS A 109 2.28 -3.86 1.60
C HIS A 109 3.44 -2.89 1.87
N ARG A 110 3.89 -2.81 3.12
CA ARG A 110 5.04 -2.00 3.51
C ARG A 110 6.31 -2.37 2.73
N LYS A 111 6.61 -3.67 2.61
CA LYS A 111 7.79 -4.13 1.87
C LYS A 111 7.70 -3.76 0.39
N ALA A 112 6.52 -3.87 -0.22
CA ALA A 112 6.30 -3.55 -1.62
C ALA A 112 6.71 -2.11 -1.94
N HIS A 113 6.33 -1.17 -1.09
CA HIS A 113 6.60 0.25 -1.30
C HIS A 113 8.02 0.67 -0.89
N LEU A 114 8.63 -0.04 0.06
CA LEU A 114 10.03 0.21 0.41
C LEU A 114 11.01 -0.46 -0.56
N ASP A 115 10.59 -1.54 -1.22
CA ASP A 115 11.34 -2.25 -2.25
C ASP A 115 10.47 -2.50 -3.51
N PRO A 116 10.39 -1.50 -4.42
CA PRO A 116 9.63 -1.64 -5.66
C PRO A 116 10.07 -2.80 -6.55
N GLN A 117 11.32 -3.24 -6.49
CA GLN A 117 11.79 -4.37 -7.29
C GLN A 117 11.25 -5.69 -6.73
N TRP A 118 11.28 -5.85 -5.41
CA TRP A 118 10.65 -6.99 -4.75
C TRP A 118 9.15 -7.06 -5.09
N CYS A 119 8.43 -5.93 -5.05
CA CYS A 119 7.02 -5.87 -5.43
C CYS A 119 6.78 -6.39 -6.86
N LYS A 120 7.51 -5.84 -7.83
CA LYS A 120 7.39 -6.24 -9.25
C LYS A 120 7.63 -7.73 -9.48
N GLN A 121 8.49 -8.36 -8.68
CA GLN A 121 8.82 -9.77 -8.80
C GLN A 121 7.81 -10.69 -8.11
N HIS A 122 7.29 -10.30 -6.94
CA HIS A 122 6.55 -11.21 -6.06
C HIS A 122 5.04 -10.94 -6.03
N ILE A 123 4.64 -9.68 -6.13
CA ILE A 123 3.23 -9.24 -6.08
C ILE A 123 2.94 -8.17 -7.16
N PRO A 124 3.22 -8.46 -8.44
CA PRO A 124 3.15 -7.47 -9.52
C PRO A 124 1.78 -6.82 -9.69
N TRP A 125 0.70 -7.49 -9.28
CA TRP A 125 -0.66 -6.92 -9.28
C TRP A 125 -0.78 -5.68 -8.39
N HIS A 126 -0.03 -5.62 -7.27
CA HIS A 126 -0.02 -4.45 -6.40
C HIS A 126 0.72 -3.28 -7.07
N TYR A 127 1.81 -3.57 -7.80
CA TYR A 127 2.43 -2.57 -8.66
C TYR A 127 1.45 -2.05 -9.73
N ASP A 128 0.73 -2.96 -10.38
CA ASP A 128 -0.26 -2.64 -11.40
C ASP A 128 -1.39 -1.76 -10.84
N HIS A 129 -1.86 -2.02 -9.63
CA HIS A 129 -2.85 -1.21 -8.93
C HIS A 129 -2.42 0.26 -8.79
N HIS A 130 -1.20 0.49 -8.32
CA HIS A 130 -0.71 1.85 -8.12
C HIS A 130 -0.30 2.54 -9.41
N MET A 131 0.29 1.83 -10.35
CA MET A 131 0.96 2.44 -11.50
C MET A 131 0.15 2.36 -12.79
N GLY A 132 -0.82 1.44 -12.85
CA GLY A 132 -1.75 1.27 -13.95
C GLY A 132 -2.61 2.50 -14.21
N PRO A 133 -3.20 2.60 -15.40
CA PRO A 133 -3.99 3.76 -15.78
C PRO A 133 -5.33 3.85 -15.04
N ASN A 134 -5.94 2.69 -14.75
CA ASN A 134 -7.18 2.60 -13.99
C ASN A 134 -6.85 2.31 -12.52
N PRO A 135 -7.09 3.26 -11.59
CA PRO A 135 -6.86 3.03 -10.16
C PRO A 135 -7.93 2.12 -9.53
N ASP A 136 -9.03 1.84 -10.25
CA ASP A 136 -10.17 1.07 -9.74
C ASP A 136 -10.11 -0.42 -10.16
N LEU A 137 -8.91 -1.00 -10.21
CA LEU A 137 -8.62 -2.40 -10.56
C LEU A 137 -7.47 -2.94 -9.70
N ASN A 138 -7.28 -4.26 -9.68
CA ASN A 138 -6.21 -4.95 -8.93
C ASN A 138 -6.26 -4.66 -7.42
N TRP A 139 -7.36 -4.99 -6.76
CA TRP A 139 -7.61 -4.65 -5.35
C TRP A 139 -6.86 -5.53 -4.35
N GLY A 140 -6.45 -6.73 -4.76
CA GLY A 140 -5.59 -7.57 -3.94
C GLY A 140 -4.21 -6.93 -3.79
N VAL A 141 -3.69 -6.92 -2.57
CA VAL A 141 -2.32 -6.52 -2.25
C VAL A 141 -1.46 -7.76 -2.09
N THR A 142 -1.94 -8.74 -1.31
CA THR A 142 -1.16 -9.94 -0.97
C THR A 142 -1.37 -11.12 -1.92
N THR A 143 -2.45 -11.11 -2.69
CA THR A 143 -2.77 -12.08 -3.73
C THR A 143 -3.74 -11.45 -4.73
N ASP A 144 -3.69 -11.84 -5.99
CA ASP A 144 -4.67 -11.43 -7.00
C ASP A 144 -5.83 -12.42 -7.19
N LEU A 145 -6.01 -13.37 -6.26
CA LEU A 145 -7.05 -14.40 -6.34
C LEU A 145 -8.44 -13.82 -6.58
N PHE A 146 -8.88 -12.88 -5.73
CA PHE A 146 -10.21 -12.28 -5.84
C PHE A 146 -10.32 -11.30 -7.01
N ASP A 147 -9.21 -10.71 -7.46
CA ASP A 147 -9.21 -9.95 -8.70
C ASP A 147 -9.45 -10.83 -9.93
N ARG A 148 -8.84 -12.03 -9.96
CA ARG A 148 -9.10 -13.00 -11.03
C ARG A 148 -10.52 -13.54 -10.95
N LEU A 149 -10.99 -13.87 -9.75
CA LEU A 149 -12.32 -14.42 -9.53
C LEU A 149 -13.43 -13.43 -9.94
N PHE A 150 -13.26 -12.14 -9.62
CA PHE A 150 -14.25 -11.11 -9.89
C PHE A 150 -13.95 -10.28 -11.15
N GLY A 151 -12.96 -10.67 -11.94
CA GLY A 151 -12.64 -10.02 -13.21
C GLY A 151 -12.09 -8.58 -13.07
N THR A 152 -11.44 -8.26 -11.96
CA THR A 152 -10.78 -6.95 -11.71
C THR A 152 -9.27 -6.98 -11.86
N ARG A 153 -8.69 -8.09 -12.33
CA ARG A 153 -7.24 -8.19 -12.64
C ARG A 153 -6.91 -7.56 -14.00
N GLU A 154 -6.06 -6.55 -14.02
CA GLU A 154 -5.49 -5.94 -15.24
C GLU A 154 -3.96 -5.85 -15.16
N VAL A 155 -3.27 -6.54 -16.06
CA VAL A 155 -1.80 -6.55 -16.13
C VAL A 155 -1.29 -5.25 -16.75
N TYR A 156 -0.37 -4.57 -16.06
CA TYR A 156 0.25 -3.33 -16.53
C TYR A 156 1.77 -3.44 -16.62
N LEU A 157 2.42 -4.05 -15.63
CA LEU A 157 3.85 -4.28 -15.60
C LEU A 157 4.32 -5.05 -16.85
N GLY A 158 5.37 -4.55 -17.49
CA GLY A 158 5.95 -5.16 -18.68
C GLY A 158 5.30 -4.75 -20.02
N THR A 159 4.16 -4.05 -19.98
CA THR A 159 3.52 -3.51 -21.20
C THR A 159 4.31 -2.34 -21.80
N GLU A 160 4.15 -2.09 -23.10
CA GLU A 160 4.74 -0.91 -23.76
C GLU A 160 4.25 0.41 -23.14
N ARG A 161 3.00 0.41 -22.64
CA ARG A 161 2.44 1.55 -21.93
C ARG A 161 3.18 1.83 -20.63
N GLU A 162 3.46 0.80 -19.82
CA GLU A 162 4.25 0.94 -18.59
C GLU A 162 5.62 1.52 -18.89
N LYS A 163 6.37 0.95 -19.85
CA LYS A 163 7.69 1.46 -20.23
C LYS A 163 7.66 2.94 -20.58
N LYS A 164 6.71 3.35 -21.44
CA LYS A 164 6.54 4.74 -21.88
C LYS A 164 6.19 5.69 -20.71
N GLU A 165 5.27 5.29 -19.85
CA GLU A 165 4.85 6.12 -18.72
C GLU A 165 5.90 6.16 -17.60
N THR A 166 6.58 5.05 -17.32
CA THR A 166 7.71 4.99 -16.38
C THR A 166 8.85 5.90 -16.84
N ALA A 167 9.21 5.89 -18.13
CA ALA A 167 10.20 6.81 -18.68
C ALA A 167 9.81 8.29 -18.49
N ARG A 168 8.52 8.62 -18.68
CA ARG A 168 7.99 9.97 -18.42
C ARG A 168 8.07 10.35 -16.94
N ARG A 169 7.69 9.45 -16.04
CA ARG A 169 7.76 9.65 -14.59
C ARG A 169 9.19 9.84 -14.12
N LEU A 170 10.14 9.04 -14.63
CA LEU A 170 11.56 9.15 -14.30
C LEU A 170 12.15 10.50 -14.73
N LYS A 171 11.84 10.97 -15.94
CA LYS A 171 12.24 12.32 -16.39
C LYS A 171 11.71 13.41 -15.46
N ARG A 172 10.43 13.32 -15.05
CA ARG A 172 9.83 14.28 -14.13
C ARG A 172 10.47 14.21 -12.74
N PHE A 173 10.70 13.02 -12.22
CA PHE A 173 11.33 12.79 -10.93
C PHE A 173 12.74 13.41 -10.90
N ASN A 174 13.59 13.08 -11.87
CA ASN A 174 14.96 13.61 -11.96
C ASN A 174 14.99 15.14 -12.08
N LYS A 175 14.04 15.74 -12.83
CA LYS A 175 13.92 17.20 -12.91
C LYS A 175 13.63 17.82 -11.54
N VAL A 176 12.74 17.22 -10.75
CA VAL A 176 12.40 17.69 -9.41
C VAL A 176 13.59 17.48 -8.46
N SER A 177 14.21 16.30 -8.45
CA SER A 177 15.37 16.01 -7.60
C SER A 177 16.52 16.98 -7.84
N LYS A 178 16.87 17.25 -9.11
CA LYS A 178 17.92 18.22 -9.45
C LYS A 178 17.58 19.65 -8.99
N LYS A 179 16.30 20.03 -9.03
CA LYS A 179 15.86 21.33 -8.52
C LYS A 179 16.08 21.42 -7.00
N LEU A 180 15.68 20.39 -6.27
CA LEU A 180 15.85 20.32 -4.81
C LEU A 180 17.33 20.33 -4.41
N GLU A 181 18.17 19.57 -5.11
CA GLU A 181 19.63 19.57 -4.89
C GLU A 181 20.26 20.95 -5.11
N ASN A 182 19.80 21.71 -6.10
CA ASN A 182 20.29 23.06 -6.36
C ASN A 182 19.83 24.05 -5.29
N GLU A 183 18.56 23.97 -4.86
CA GLU A 183 18.01 24.80 -3.78
C GLU A 183 18.76 24.53 -2.45
N GLU A 184 19.06 23.27 -2.14
CA GLU A 184 19.82 22.90 -0.94
C GLU A 184 21.26 23.43 -0.98
N LYS A 185 21.92 23.38 -2.14
CA LYS A 185 23.27 23.96 -2.33
C LYS A 185 23.27 25.47 -2.16
N GLN A 186 22.24 26.16 -2.66
CA GLN A 186 22.10 27.61 -2.49
C GLN A 186 21.96 27.97 -1.01
N VAL A 187 21.04 27.32 -0.29
CA VAL A 187 20.83 27.56 1.16
C VAL A 187 22.10 27.24 1.97
N ARG A 188 22.85 26.20 1.62
CA ARG A 188 24.12 25.88 2.28
C ARG A 188 25.24 26.87 1.95
N GLY A 189 25.24 27.43 0.73
CA GLY A 189 26.15 28.49 0.32
C GLY A 189 25.91 29.77 1.11
N ASP A 190 24.66 30.25 1.12
CA ASP A 190 24.25 31.44 1.86
C ASP A 190 24.62 31.36 3.36
N LYS A 191 24.40 30.19 3.99
CA LYS A 191 24.81 29.96 5.39
C LYS A 191 26.31 29.98 5.64
N LYS A 192 27.16 29.69 4.64
CA LYS A 192 28.62 29.80 4.82
C LYS A 192 29.09 31.25 4.77
N ASP A 193 28.44 32.05 3.93
CA ASP A 193 28.76 33.47 3.81
C ASP A 193 28.33 34.23 5.07
N ASP A 194 27.20 33.87 5.69
CA ASP A 194 26.73 34.45 6.96
C ASP A 194 27.64 34.15 8.18
N VAL A 195 28.37 33.04 8.17
CA VAL A 195 29.27 32.64 9.29
C VAL A 195 30.64 33.32 9.21
N CYS A 196 30.99 33.91 8.07
CA CYS A 196 32.24 34.66 7.90
C CYS A 196 32.17 36.13 8.36
N PHE A 197 30.99 36.63 8.77
CA PHE A 197 30.78 38.02 9.21
C PHE A 197 30.48 38.16 10.73
N ALA A 198 30.78 37.14 11.55
CA ALA A 198 30.69 37.18 13.01
C ALA A 198 32.06 36.84 13.66
#